data_AF-A0A0F8XN01-F1
#
_entry.id   AF-A0A0F8XN01-F1
#
_cell.length_a   1.000
_cell.length_b   1.000
_cell.length_c   1.000
_cell.angle_alpha   90.00
_cell.angle_beta   90.00
_cell.angle_gamma   90.00
#
_symmetry.space_group_name_H-M   'P 1'
#
loop_
_entity.id
_entity.type
_entity.pdbx_description
1 polymer ?
#
loop_
_entity_poly.entity_id
_entity_poly.type
_entity_poly.pdbx_seq_one_letter_code
_entity_poly.pdbx_strand_id
1 'polypeptide(L)'
;AQFPSKEIAQRSYDFRTLGLGYANIGGLLMNMGYSYDSDEGRALCGALTAIMTGVSYATSAEMAGELGAFPGHAKNADHMLRVIRNHRNAAYGKSEGYESLAVKPVPLDHASCPQADLIKVATTTWDEALRLGEKHGYRNAQVSVIAPTGTIGLVMDCDTTGIEPDFALVKFKKLAGGGYFKIINQSVPAALEKLGYGSAQIEEIVAYAVGHGSIGNAPGINHTTLVGHGFGANELAKIDAALAQAFDIRFVFNQWTLGEEFCTQVLGIPADKLNDPTFDLLKSLGFSKKDISAANDHVCGTMTLEGAPHLKQEHYSIFDCANPCGKQGKRYLSVNSHIYMMAAAQSFISGAISKTINMPNDAT
;
A
#
# COMPACT_ATOMS: atom_id res chain seq x y z
N ALA A 1 24.09 8.45 23.42
CA ALA A 1 23.66 7.22 22.73
C ALA A 1 24.57 6.07 23.15
N GLN A 2 24.03 4.86 23.33
CA GLN A 2 24.83 3.66 23.54
C GLN A 2 25.08 3.00 22.18
N PHE A 3 26.31 2.58 21.92
CA PHE A 3 26.71 1.97 20.64
C PHE A 3 27.25 0.56 20.88
N PRO A 4 26.98 -0.39 19.96
CA PRO A 4 27.40 -1.78 20.12
C PRO A 4 28.91 -2.00 19.88
N SER A 5 29.60 -1.07 19.21
CA SER A 5 31.05 -1.10 19.07
C SER A 5 31.65 0.31 19.07
N LYS A 6 32.96 0.37 19.37
CA LYS A 6 33.74 1.62 19.35
C LYS A 6 33.79 2.23 17.95
N GLU A 7 33.94 1.42 16.92
CA GLU A 7 34.06 1.84 15.53
C GLU A 7 32.76 2.49 15.05
N ILE A 8 31.61 1.92 15.42
CA ILE A 8 30.30 2.50 15.11
C ILE A 8 30.13 3.83 15.84
N ALA A 9 30.45 3.88 17.14
CA ALA A 9 30.39 5.12 17.92
C ALA A 9 31.22 6.25 17.31
N GLN A 10 32.46 5.93 16.91
CA GLN A 10 33.37 6.89 16.29
C GLN A 10 32.82 7.40 14.96
N ARG A 11 32.40 6.50 14.05
CA ARG A 11 31.85 6.90 12.74
C ARG A 11 30.56 7.70 12.88
N SER A 12 29.68 7.34 13.81
CA SER A 12 28.47 8.11 14.10
C SER A 12 28.78 9.52 14.60
N TYR A 13 29.83 9.69 15.41
CA TYR A 13 30.29 11.01 15.86
C TYR A 13 30.93 11.81 14.72
N ASP A 14 31.80 11.18 13.94
CA ASP A 14 32.60 11.83 12.91
C ASP A 14 31.74 12.38 11.77
N PHE A 15 30.67 11.67 11.38
CA PHE A 15 29.84 11.99 10.22
C PHE A 15 28.42 12.42 10.55
N ARG A 16 27.90 12.06 11.74
CA ARG A 16 26.57 12.45 12.21
C ARG A 16 25.45 12.14 11.21
N THR A 17 25.53 11.00 10.53
CA THR A 17 24.53 10.59 9.54
C THR A 17 23.16 10.39 10.18
N LEU A 18 22.12 10.87 9.50
CA LEU A 18 20.72 10.63 9.83
C LEU A 18 20.04 9.82 8.71
N GLY A 19 18.81 9.40 8.98
CA GLY A 19 17.97 8.67 8.03
C GLY A 19 16.51 9.08 8.18
N LEU A 20 16.20 10.32 7.82
CA LEU A 20 14.82 10.80 7.75
C LEU A 20 14.13 10.26 6.49
N GLY A 21 12.90 9.79 6.67
CA GLY A 21 12.08 9.22 5.60
C GLY A 21 10.60 9.40 5.93
N TYR A 22 9.76 8.82 5.09
CA TYR A 22 8.31 8.83 5.27
C TYR A 22 7.74 7.42 5.15
N ALA A 23 6.48 7.27 5.56
CA ALA A 23 5.64 6.13 5.29
C ALA A 23 4.43 6.55 4.45
N ASN A 24 3.71 5.58 3.93
CA ASN A 24 2.36 5.73 3.39
C ASN A 24 2.21 6.52 2.10
N ILE A 25 3.22 6.60 1.23
CA ILE A 25 3.07 7.35 -0.03
C ILE A 25 1.95 6.78 -0.91
N GLY A 26 1.82 5.45 -1.00
CA GLY A 26 0.80 4.80 -1.83
C GLY A 26 -0.61 5.09 -1.33
N GLY A 27 -0.82 5.05 -0.01
CA GLY A 27 -2.08 5.42 0.63
C GLY A 27 -2.39 6.91 0.45
N LEU A 28 -1.39 7.80 0.56
CA LEU A 28 -1.58 9.23 0.28
C LEU A 28 -2.06 9.47 -1.15
N LEU A 29 -1.37 8.88 -2.15
CA LEU A 29 -1.74 9.03 -3.56
C LEU A 29 -3.15 8.51 -3.83
N MET A 30 -3.49 7.33 -3.31
CA MET A 30 -4.82 6.75 -3.44
C MET A 30 -5.90 7.66 -2.86
N ASN A 31 -5.73 8.15 -1.63
CA ASN A 31 -6.66 9.09 -0.99
C ASN A 31 -6.85 10.38 -1.78
N MET A 32 -5.80 10.84 -2.46
CA MET A 32 -5.86 12.03 -3.31
C MET A 32 -6.50 11.76 -4.68
N GLY A 33 -6.81 10.51 -5.00
CA GLY A 33 -7.39 10.10 -6.28
C GLY A 33 -6.36 9.95 -7.40
N TYR A 34 -5.08 9.79 -7.07
CA TYR A 34 -4.00 9.60 -8.05
C TYR A 34 -3.54 8.14 -8.07
N SER A 35 -3.34 7.62 -9.27
CA SER A 35 -2.67 6.33 -9.44
C SER A 35 -1.21 6.43 -9.00
N TYR A 36 -0.71 5.38 -8.36
CA TYR A 36 0.72 5.26 -8.05
C TYR A 36 1.59 5.34 -9.32
N ASP A 37 1.06 4.96 -10.49
CA ASP A 37 1.78 5.04 -11.76
C ASP A 37 1.55 6.33 -12.56
N SER A 38 0.79 7.28 -12.03
CA SER A 38 0.51 8.53 -12.74
C SER A 38 1.67 9.52 -12.64
N ASP A 39 1.76 10.44 -13.60
CA ASP A 39 2.75 11.52 -13.58
C ASP A 39 2.54 12.44 -12.37
N GLU A 40 1.28 12.70 -12.00
CA GLU A 40 0.92 13.46 -10.80
C GLU A 40 1.37 12.77 -9.52
N GLY A 41 1.18 11.44 -9.44
CA GLY A 41 1.62 10.64 -8.29
C GLY A 41 3.14 10.66 -8.12
N ARG A 42 3.88 10.50 -9.23
CA ARG A 42 5.34 10.60 -9.24
C ARG A 42 5.84 12.01 -8.93
N ALA A 43 5.23 13.03 -9.51
CA ALA A 43 5.58 14.43 -9.28
C ALA A 43 5.37 14.83 -7.81
N LEU A 44 4.26 14.38 -7.20
CA LEU A 44 3.98 14.62 -5.79
C LEU A 44 4.98 13.90 -4.88
N CYS A 45 5.30 12.63 -5.16
CA CYS A 45 6.35 11.89 -4.44
C CYS A 45 7.71 12.60 -4.51
N GLY A 46 8.10 13.04 -5.71
CA GLY A 46 9.33 13.80 -5.92
C GLY A 46 9.33 15.11 -5.13
N ALA A 47 8.23 15.87 -5.14
CA ALA A 47 8.12 17.13 -4.42
C ALA A 47 8.22 16.94 -2.90
N LEU A 48 7.50 15.97 -2.33
CA LEU A 48 7.57 15.66 -0.90
C LEU A 48 8.97 15.20 -0.48
N THR A 49 9.61 14.38 -1.31
CA THR A 49 10.99 13.91 -1.05
C THR A 49 11.99 15.07 -1.13
N ALA A 50 11.83 15.98 -2.11
CA ALA A 50 12.63 17.18 -2.27
C ALA A 50 12.50 18.12 -1.06
N ILE A 51 11.28 18.36 -0.58
CA ILE A 51 11.02 19.21 0.59
C ILE A 51 11.65 18.59 1.83
N MET A 52 11.38 17.31 2.11
CA MET A 52 11.91 16.61 3.29
C MET A 52 13.43 16.72 3.36
N THR A 53 14.13 16.40 2.28
CA THR A 53 15.60 16.41 2.27
C THR A 53 16.17 17.84 2.22
N GLY A 54 15.58 18.73 1.42
CA GLY A 54 16.02 20.12 1.30
C GLY A 54 15.93 20.86 2.63
N VAL A 55 14.78 20.76 3.32
CA VAL A 55 14.60 21.30 4.68
C VAL A 55 15.61 20.70 5.64
N SER A 56 15.80 19.39 5.59
CA SER A 56 16.75 18.72 6.50
C SER A 56 18.19 19.21 6.32
N TYR A 57 18.64 19.46 5.09
CA TYR A 57 19.96 20.03 4.84
C TYR A 57 20.05 21.51 5.20
N ALA A 58 19.01 22.30 4.94
CA ALA A 58 18.94 23.69 5.39
C ALA A 58 19.08 23.77 6.91
N THR A 59 18.26 23.02 7.66
CA THR A 59 18.35 22.94 9.13
C THR A 59 19.71 22.40 9.59
N SER A 60 20.28 21.41 8.89
CA SER A 60 21.63 20.92 9.20
C SER A 60 22.70 22.01 9.05
N ALA A 61 22.56 22.89 8.08
CA ALA A 61 23.47 24.03 7.88
C ALA A 61 23.24 25.15 8.89
N GLU A 62 21.99 25.44 9.28
CA GLU A 62 21.67 26.35 10.40
C GLU A 62 22.34 25.88 11.70
N MET A 63 22.18 24.59 12.03
CA MET A 63 22.82 23.99 13.20
C MET A 63 24.35 24.06 13.14
N ALA A 64 24.93 23.96 11.93
CA ALA A 64 26.38 24.11 11.75
C ALA A 64 26.86 25.54 12.01
N GLY A 65 26.02 26.55 11.77
CA GLY A 65 26.32 27.94 12.09
C GLY A 65 26.54 28.18 13.59
N GLU A 66 25.80 27.47 14.43
CA GLU A 66 25.86 27.59 15.89
C GLU A 66 26.86 26.61 16.53
N LEU A 67 26.93 25.38 16.02
CA LEU A 67 27.65 24.27 16.67
C LEU A 67 28.87 23.77 15.89
N GLY A 68 29.14 24.36 14.72
CA GLY A 68 30.11 23.89 13.73
C GLY A 68 29.59 22.72 12.88
N ALA A 69 30.20 22.50 11.72
CA ALA A 69 29.91 21.34 10.87
C ALA A 69 30.26 19.99 11.56
N PHE A 70 29.90 18.85 10.95
CA PHE A 70 30.36 17.55 11.47
C PHE A 70 31.90 17.43 11.39
N PRO A 71 32.56 16.67 12.29
CA PRO A 71 34.02 16.59 12.36
C PRO A 71 34.71 16.23 11.03
N GLY A 72 34.13 15.33 10.25
CA GLY A 72 34.64 14.93 8.94
C GLY A 72 34.40 15.92 7.79
N HIS A 73 33.72 17.06 8.02
CA HIS A 73 33.20 17.93 6.95
C HIS A 73 34.29 18.52 6.07
N ALA A 74 35.42 18.96 6.63
CA ALA A 74 36.49 19.59 5.86
C ALA A 74 37.01 18.72 4.71
N LYS A 75 36.97 17.39 4.85
CA LYS A 75 37.38 16.44 3.81
C LYS A 75 36.34 16.26 2.69
N ASN A 76 35.09 16.64 2.94
CA ASN A 76 33.94 16.36 2.08
C ASN A 76 33.21 17.63 1.60
N ALA A 77 33.62 18.82 2.05
CA ALA A 77 32.90 20.07 1.85
C ALA A 77 32.58 20.34 0.37
N ASP A 78 33.59 20.27 -0.51
CA ASP A 78 33.41 20.51 -1.95
C ASP A 78 32.47 19.49 -2.61
N HIS A 79 32.58 18.22 -2.20
CA HIS A 79 31.71 17.15 -2.70
C HIS A 79 30.27 17.31 -2.21
N MET A 80 30.07 17.71 -0.96
CA MET A 80 28.74 18.00 -0.42
C MET A 80 28.09 19.17 -1.15
N LEU A 81 28.78 20.29 -1.29
CA LEU A 81 28.23 21.45 -2.00
C LEU A 81 27.88 21.12 -3.45
N ARG A 82 28.71 20.32 -4.14
CA ARG A 82 28.39 19.80 -5.48
C ARG A 82 27.11 18.97 -5.49
N VAL A 83 26.94 18.03 -4.54
CA VAL A 83 25.74 17.21 -4.43
C VAL A 83 24.50 18.06 -4.14
N ILE A 84 24.61 19.06 -3.27
CA ILE A 84 23.53 19.99 -2.95
C ILE A 84 23.14 20.83 -4.16
N ARG A 85 24.11 21.34 -4.95
CA ARG A 85 23.84 22.03 -6.21
C ARG A 85 23.14 21.13 -7.23
N ASN A 86 23.52 19.86 -7.33
CA ASN A 86 22.84 18.88 -8.18
C ASN A 86 21.40 18.62 -7.74
N HIS A 87 21.14 18.41 -6.44
CA HIS A 87 19.78 18.25 -5.92
C HIS A 87 18.93 19.50 -6.17
N ARG A 88 19.50 20.69 -5.93
CA ARG A 88 18.86 21.97 -6.25
C ARG A 88 18.53 22.05 -7.75
N ASN A 89 19.46 21.71 -8.63
CA ASN A 89 19.24 21.73 -10.08
C ASN A 89 18.07 20.81 -10.48
N ALA A 90 17.99 19.60 -9.91
CA ALA A 90 16.87 18.68 -10.08
C ALA A 90 15.55 19.25 -9.53
N ALA A 91 15.58 19.93 -8.37
CA ALA A 91 14.40 20.54 -7.75
C ALA A 91 13.83 21.68 -8.62
N TYR A 92 14.69 22.37 -9.37
CA TYR A 92 14.32 23.37 -10.38
C TYR A 92 13.82 22.76 -11.70
N GLY A 93 13.64 21.44 -11.78
CA GLY A 93 13.10 20.78 -12.97
C GLY A 93 14.07 20.69 -14.15
N LYS A 94 15.38 20.89 -13.93
CA LYS A 94 16.36 20.96 -15.02
C LYS A 94 16.91 19.59 -15.40
N SER A 95 16.93 19.28 -16.69
CA SER A 95 17.54 18.06 -17.24
C SER A 95 19.05 18.15 -17.47
N GLU A 96 19.60 19.37 -17.50
CA GLU A 96 21.01 19.66 -17.77
C GLU A 96 21.62 20.53 -16.67
N GLY A 97 22.95 20.67 -16.67
CA GLY A 97 23.67 21.50 -15.70
C GLY A 97 24.12 20.76 -14.42
N TYR A 98 24.12 19.43 -14.44
CA TYR A 98 24.63 18.61 -13.35
C TYR A 98 26.15 18.55 -13.34
N GLU A 99 26.73 18.70 -12.15
CA GLU A 99 28.16 18.64 -11.91
C GLU A 99 28.62 17.21 -11.65
N SER A 100 29.53 16.69 -12.48
CA SER A 100 30.24 15.41 -12.27
C SER A 100 29.32 14.18 -12.06
N LEU A 101 28.22 14.09 -12.82
CA LEU A 101 27.35 12.91 -12.85
C LEU A 101 27.45 12.18 -14.18
N ALA A 102 27.70 10.87 -14.14
CA ALA A 102 27.70 10.02 -15.33
C ALA A 102 26.27 9.67 -15.78
N VAL A 103 25.35 9.52 -14.82
CA VAL A 103 23.92 9.29 -15.07
C VAL A 103 23.15 10.48 -14.51
N LYS A 104 22.34 11.11 -15.37
CA LYS A 104 21.54 12.27 -14.97
C LYS A 104 20.33 11.81 -14.15
N PRO A 105 20.00 12.48 -13.04
CA PRO A 105 18.84 12.15 -12.23
C PRO A 105 17.54 12.56 -12.94
N VAL A 106 16.41 11.99 -12.52
CA VAL A 106 15.09 12.42 -12.98
C VAL A 106 14.76 13.77 -12.31
N PRO A 107 14.59 14.87 -13.08
CA PRO A 107 14.26 16.16 -12.49
C PRO A 107 12.86 16.16 -11.88
N LEU A 108 12.60 17.11 -10.98
CA LEU A 108 11.26 17.30 -10.43
C LEU A 108 10.30 17.72 -11.56
N ASP A 109 9.21 16.97 -11.73
CA ASP A 109 8.18 17.32 -12.69
C ASP A 109 7.26 18.42 -12.11
N HIS A 110 7.50 19.65 -12.56
CA HIS A 110 6.72 20.81 -12.13
C HIS A 110 5.33 20.84 -12.78
N ALA A 111 5.22 20.33 -14.00
CA ALA A 111 4.01 20.45 -14.81
C ALA A 111 2.91 19.50 -14.31
N SER A 112 3.30 18.29 -13.94
CA SER A 112 2.37 17.25 -13.46
C SER A 112 2.10 17.34 -11.96
N CYS A 113 2.85 18.13 -11.19
CA CYS A 113 2.63 18.22 -9.75
C CYS A 113 1.28 18.87 -9.46
N PRO A 114 0.35 18.17 -8.76
CA PRO A 114 -1.00 18.66 -8.56
C PRO A 114 -1.08 19.86 -7.60
N GLN A 115 0.02 20.18 -6.90
CA GLN A 115 0.09 21.26 -5.92
C GLN A 115 1.33 22.14 -6.21
N ALA A 116 1.12 23.22 -6.97
CA ALA A 116 2.19 24.13 -7.36
C ALA A 116 2.96 24.74 -6.17
N ASP A 117 2.31 24.94 -5.03
CA ASP A 117 2.96 25.45 -3.83
C ASP A 117 4.04 24.50 -3.30
N LEU A 118 3.89 23.18 -3.47
CA LEU A 118 4.93 22.22 -3.07
C LEU A 118 6.20 22.39 -3.91
N ILE A 119 6.06 22.70 -5.20
CA ILE A 119 7.21 22.97 -6.07
C ILE A 119 7.97 24.22 -5.60
N LYS A 120 7.22 25.27 -5.22
CA LYS A 120 7.82 26.48 -4.66
C LYS A 120 8.58 26.18 -3.37
N VAL A 121 8.00 25.40 -2.45
CA VAL A 121 8.68 25.00 -1.21
C VAL A 121 9.91 24.12 -1.50
N ALA A 122 9.81 23.18 -2.43
CA ALA A 122 10.93 22.34 -2.82
C ALA A 122 12.10 23.19 -3.34
N THR A 123 11.85 24.09 -4.29
CA THR A 123 12.90 24.94 -4.87
C THR A 123 13.55 25.87 -3.85
N THR A 124 12.75 26.57 -3.03
CA THR A 124 13.28 27.53 -2.05
C THR A 124 14.04 26.85 -0.91
N THR A 125 13.62 25.67 -0.47
CA THR A 125 14.35 24.92 0.58
C THR A 125 15.72 24.45 0.10
N TRP A 126 15.85 24.08 -1.18
CA TRP A 126 17.15 23.76 -1.77
C TRP A 126 18.03 24.99 -2.06
N ASP A 127 17.44 26.16 -2.34
CA ASP A 127 18.18 27.43 -2.35
C ASP A 127 18.81 27.70 -0.98
N GLU A 128 18.01 27.54 0.07
CA GLU A 128 18.44 27.80 1.43
C GLU A 128 19.48 26.78 1.91
N ALA A 129 19.29 25.49 1.60
CA ALA A 129 20.26 24.45 1.88
C ALA A 129 21.63 24.72 1.25
N LEU A 130 21.66 25.27 0.03
CA LEU A 130 22.90 25.69 -0.62
C LEU A 130 23.49 26.92 0.05
N ARG A 131 22.70 28.00 0.17
CA ARG A 131 23.15 29.30 0.69
C ARG A 131 23.74 29.18 2.10
N LEU A 132 23.06 28.45 2.99
CA LEU A 132 23.53 28.23 4.35
C LEU A 132 24.72 27.27 4.39
N GLY A 133 24.71 26.22 3.57
CA GLY A 133 25.81 25.26 3.50
C GLY A 133 27.12 25.88 3.03
N GLU A 134 27.07 26.80 2.06
CA GLU A 134 28.25 27.55 1.62
C GLU A 134 28.84 28.42 2.75
N LYS A 135 27.97 28.96 3.62
CA LYS A 135 28.38 29.83 4.72
C LYS A 135 28.86 29.07 5.96
N HIS A 136 28.22 27.95 6.28
CA HIS A 136 28.36 27.29 7.59
C HIS A 136 28.84 25.84 7.50
N GLY A 137 28.83 25.23 6.31
CA GLY A 137 28.92 23.79 6.16
C GLY A 137 27.65 23.07 6.65
N TYR A 138 27.73 21.77 6.85
CA TYR A 138 26.60 20.94 7.31
C TYR A 138 26.91 20.23 8.61
N ARG A 139 25.91 20.10 9.50
CA ARG A 139 26.05 19.37 10.77
C ARG A 139 25.95 17.85 10.60
N ASN A 140 25.42 17.39 9.47
CA ASN A 140 25.17 15.98 9.16
C ASN A 140 25.68 15.65 7.76
N ALA A 141 26.44 14.56 7.61
CA ALA A 141 26.94 14.13 6.31
C ALA A 141 25.85 13.51 5.40
N GLN A 142 24.77 13.04 6.01
CA GLN A 142 23.59 12.46 5.35
C GLN A 142 22.37 12.81 6.20
N VAL A 143 21.24 13.13 5.57
CA VAL A 143 20.02 13.53 6.30
C VAL A 143 18.83 12.60 6.05
N SER A 144 18.70 12.02 4.85
CA SER A 144 17.53 11.25 4.45
C SER A 144 17.82 9.85 3.90
N VAL A 145 16.93 8.92 4.22
CA VAL A 145 16.86 7.51 3.78
C VAL A 145 15.39 7.10 3.80
N ILE A 146 14.90 6.46 2.74
CA ILE A 146 13.56 5.85 2.74
C ILE A 146 13.72 4.39 3.19
N ALA A 147 13.53 4.15 4.48
CA ALA A 147 13.66 2.84 5.10
C ALA A 147 12.35 2.03 5.04
N PRO A 148 12.38 0.70 5.24
CA PRO A 148 11.16 -0.07 5.44
C PRO A 148 10.45 0.39 6.71
N THR A 149 9.14 0.64 6.60
CA THR A 149 8.32 1.08 7.73
C THR A 149 7.37 -0.02 8.19
N GLY A 150 7.74 -1.29 8.07
CA GLY A 150 6.84 -2.43 8.34
C GLY A 150 6.18 -2.37 9.73
N THR A 151 6.97 -2.38 10.80
CA THR A 151 6.42 -2.36 12.17
C THR A 151 5.84 -1.00 12.56
N ILE A 152 6.55 0.09 12.28
CA ILE A 152 6.09 1.43 12.68
C ILE A 152 4.89 1.92 11.87
N GLY A 153 4.80 1.53 10.60
CA GLY A 153 3.66 1.84 9.72
C GLY A 153 2.37 1.21 10.25
N LEU A 154 2.44 0.00 10.81
CA LEU A 154 1.30 -0.62 11.49
C LEU A 154 0.88 0.16 12.74
N VAL A 155 1.83 0.73 13.50
CA VAL A 155 1.54 1.57 14.67
C VAL A 155 0.92 2.91 14.27
N MET A 156 1.34 3.45 13.13
CA MET A 156 0.84 4.70 12.56
C MET A 156 -0.43 4.53 11.71
N ASP A 157 -0.98 3.30 11.66
CA ASP A 157 -2.14 2.93 10.84
C ASP A 157 -1.99 3.30 9.35
N CYS A 158 -0.79 3.11 8.82
CA CYS A 158 -0.49 3.32 7.41
C CYS A 158 -1.04 2.17 6.57
N ASP A 159 -1.79 2.50 5.52
CA ASP A 159 -2.25 1.51 4.53
C ASP A 159 -1.10 0.90 3.72
N THR A 160 -0.05 1.69 3.49
CA THR A 160 1.14 1.32 2.71
C THR A 160 2.43 1.63 3.47
N THR A 161 3.50 0.87 3.21
CA THR A 161 4.79 1.01 3.92
C THR A 161 5.79 1.85 3.13
N GLY A 162 6.44 2.83 3.75
CA GLY A 162 7.49 3.61 3.12
C GLY A 162 7.02 4.29 1.83
N ILE A 163 7.76 3.99 0.75
CA ILE A 163 7.44 4.40 -0.63
C ILE A 163 6.57 3.36 -1.38
N GLU A 164 6.23 2.24 -0.78
CA GLU A 164 5.52 1.14 -1.46
C GLU A 164 4.10 1.53 -1.89
N PRO A 165 3.59 1.00 -3.02
CA PRO A 165 2.15 0.93 -3.25
C PRO A 165 1.53 -0.10 -2.29
N ASP A 166 0.21 -0.20 -2.30
CA ASP A 166 -0.43 -1.27 -1.55
C ASP A 166 -0.13 -2.64 -2.19
N PHE A 167 0.02 -3.66 -1.35
CA PHE A 167 0.25 -5.02 -1.79
C PHE A 167 -1.04 -5.70 -2.26
N ALA A 168 -2.14 -5.46 -1.53
CA ALA A 168 -3.47 -5.99 -1.84
C ALA A 168 -4.54 -5.15 -1.15
N LEU A 169 -5.66 -4.90 -1.84
CA LEU A 169 -6.75 -4.05 -1.34
C LEU A 169 -7.44 -4.62 -0.10
N VAL A 170 -7.53 -5.94 0.02
CA VAL A 170 -8.11 -6.64 1.17
C VAL A 170 -7.05 -7.52 1.82
N LYS A 171 -6.83 -7.31 3.11
CA LYS A 171 -5.84 -8.00 3.94
C LYS A 171 -6.54 -8.86 4.98
N PHE A 172 -5.91 -9.97 5.36
CA PHE A 172 -6.42 -10.90 6.36
C PHE A 172 -5.60 -10.83 7.63
N LYS A 173 -6.26 -10.59 8.77
CA LYS A 173 -5.65 -10.62 10.08
C LYS A 173 -6.09 -11.87 10.83
N LYS A 174 -5.14 -12.73 11.20
CA LYS A 174 -5.41 -13.89 12.06
C LYS A 174 -5.66 -13.42 13.50
N LEU A 175 -6.73 -13.89 14.12
CA LEU A 175 -7.06 -13.55 15.50
C LEU A 175 -6.39 -14.52 16.48
N ALA A 176 -6.05 -14.05 17.68
CA ALA A 176 -5.39 -14.86 18.71
C ALA A 176 -6.26 -16.07 19.16
N GLY A 177 -7.58 -15.95 19.08
CA GLY A 177 -8.54 -17.01 19.39
C GLY A 177 -8.86 -17.96 18.22
N GLY A 178 -8.15 -17.84 17.09
CA GLY A 178 -8.51 -18.53 15.85
C GLY A 178 -9.47 -17.70 14.98
N GLY A 179 -9.63 -18.11 13.72
CA GLY A 179 -10.36 -17.31 12.74
C GLY A 179 -9.57 -16.12 12.20
N TYR A 180 -10.19 -15.37 11.29
CA TYR A 180 -9.58 -14.24 10.62
C TYR A 180 -10.57 -13.09 10.44
N PHE A 181 -10.02 -11.89 10.30
CA PHE A 181 -10.76 -10.68 10.02
C PHE A 181 -10.26 -10.06 8.71
N LYS A 182 -11.18 -9.68 7.84
CA LYS A 182 -10.90 -9.01 6.57
C LYS A 182 -10.83 -7.50 6.81
N ILE A 183 -9.77 -6.87 6.33
CA ILE A 183 -9.55 -5.43 6.44
C ILE A 183 -9.36 -4.91 5.02
N ILE A 184 -10.22 -3.98 4.60
CA ILE A 184 -9.98 -3.21 3.39
C ILE A 184 -8.99 -2.08 3.69
N ASN A 185 -8.15 -1.77 2.70
CA ASN A 185 -7.38 -0.53 2.69
C ASN A 185 -8.32 0.67 2.92
N GLN A 186 -8.08 1.43 3.99
CA GLN A 186 -8.97 2.53 4.40
C GLN A 186 -8.87 3.73 3.45
N SER A 187 -7.82 3.79 2.63
CA SER A 187 -7.72 4.75 1.53
C SER A 187 -8.72 4.48 0.40
N VAL A 188 -9.30 3.28 0.29
CA VAL A 188 -10.29 2.98 -0.76
C VAL A 188 -11.59 3.81 -0.59
N PRO A 189 -12.31 3.74 0.55
CA PRO A 189 -13.49 4.58 0.76
C PRO A 189 -13.21 6.08 0.60
N ALA A 190 -12.11 6.56 1.16
CA ALA A 190 -11.74 7.98 1.11
C ALA A 190 -11.39 8.45 -0.31
N ALA A 191 -10.70 7.61 -1.11
CA ALA A 191 -10.47 7.87 -2.52
C ALA A 191 -11.79 7.94 -3.32
N LEU A 192 -12.73 7.02 -3.05
CA LEU A 192 -14.03 7.04 -3.72
C LEU A 192 -14.85 8.29 -3.36
N GLU A 193 -14.83 8.71 -2.10
CA GLU A 193 -15.44 9.99 -1.70
C GLU A 193 -14.79 11.16 -2.43
N LYS A 194 -13.45 11.18 -2.52
CA LYS A 194 -12.69 12.20 -3.25
C LYS A 194 -13.06 12.27 -4.74
N LEU A 195 -13.35 11.11 -5.34
CA LEU A 195 -13.77 10.98 -6.73
C LEU A 195 -15.26 11.28 -6.96
N GLY A 196 -16.02 11.58 -5.88
CA GLY A 196 -17.41 12.03 -5.94
C GLY A 196 -18.44 10.91 -5.94
N TYR A 197 -18.10 9.70 -5.51
CA TYR A 197 -19.08 8.61 -5.34
C TYR A 197 -19.96 8.87 -4.11
N GLY A 198 -21.25 8.54 -4.23
CA GLY A 198 -22.19 8.63 -3.11
C GLY A 198 -21.97 7.51 -2.09
N SER A 199 -22.37 7.71 -0.83
CA SER A 199 -22.18 6.75 0.26
C SER A 199 -22.68 5.34 -0.06
N ALA A 200 -23.88 5.22 -0.65
CA ALA A 200 -24.43 3.93 -1.06
C ALA A 200 -23.58 3.23 -2.14
N GLN A 201 -23.02 3.99 -3.09
CA GLN A 201 -22.11 3.42 -4.10
C GLN A 201 -20.80 2.96 -3.45
N ILE A 202 -20.26 3.74 -2.53
CA ILE A 202 -19.05 3.38 -1.78
C ILE A 202 -19.27 2.10 -0.99
N GLU A 203 -20.37 2.00 -0.24
CA GLU A 203 -20.73 0.79 0.51
C GLU A 203 -20.83 -0.45 -0.38
N GLU A 204 -21.48 -0.34 -1.55
CA GLU A 204 -21.58 -1.45 -2.50
C GLU A 204 -20.23 -1.82 -3.13
N ILE A 205 -19.38 -0.84 -3.46
CA ILE A 205 -18.03 -1.07 -4.00
C ILE A 205 -17.14 -1.75 -2.95
N VAL A 206 -17.17 -1.28 -1.71
CA VAL A 206 -16.40 -1.86 -0.59
C VAL A 206 -16.89 -3.27 -0.28
N ALA A 207 -18.21 -3.47 -0.24
CA ALA A 207 -18.80 -4.79 0.01
C ALA A 207 -18.54 -5.78 -1.13
N TYR A 208 -18.39 -5.31 -2.38
CA TYR A 208 -17.95 -6.16 -3.48
C TYR A 208 -16.55 -6.74 -3.23
N ALA A 209 -15.61 -5.93 -2.75
CA ALA A 209 -14.24 -6.37 -2.46
C ALA A 209 -14.15 -7.22 -1.19
N VAL A 210 -14.77 -6.77 -0.08
CA VAL A 210 -14.67 -7.40 1.25
C VAL A 210 -15.66 -8.54 1.44
N GLY A 211 -16.77 -8.53 0.73
CA GLY A 211 -17.91 -9.43 0.90
C GLY A 211 -18.96 -8.87 1.85
N HIS A 212 -20.22 -9.19 1.59
CA HIS A 212 -21.36 -8.79 2.41
C HIS A 212 -21.47 -9.53 3.75
N GLY A 213 -20.75 -10.65 3.90
CA GLY A 213 -20.76 -11.44 5.15
C GLY A 213 -22.05 -12.21 5.42
N SER A 214 -23.06 -12.13 4.54
CA SER A 214 -24.31 -12.90 4.63
C SER A 214 -24.69 -13.48 3.27
N ILE A 215 -25.34 -14.64 3.31
CA ILE A 215 -25.82 -15.35 2.11
C ILE A 215 -27.26 -14.97 1.73
N GLY A 216 -27.95 -14.16 2.54
CA GLY A 216 -29.38 -13.90 2.37
C GLY A 216 -29.81 -13.43 0.98
N ASN A 217 -28.99 -12.61 0.32
CA ASN A 217 -29.23 -12.09 -1.03
C ASN A 217 -28.18 -12.57 -2.06
N ALA A 218 -27.42 -13.61 -1.72
CA ALA A 218 -26.37 -14.10 -2.59
C ALA A 218 -26.95 -14.74 -3.88
N PRO A 219 -26.29 -14.56 -5.05
CA PRO A 219 -26.73 -15.16 -6.29
C PRO A 219 -26.61 -16.69 -6.25
N GLY A 220 -27.64 -17.40 -6.72
CA GLY A 220 -27.65 -18.86 -6.86
C GLY A 220 -27.85 -19.64 -5.55
N ILE A 221 -27.13 -19.26 -4.49
CA ILE A 221 -27.27 -19.84 -3.15
C ILE A 221 -27.61 -18.74 -2.17
N ASN A 222 -28.84 -18.76 -1.64
CA ASN A 222 -29.36 -17.84 -0.64
C ASN A 222 -30.37 -18.52 0.28
N HIS A 223 -30.86 -17.81 1.29
CA HIS A 223 -31.84 -18.33 2.26
C HIS A 223 -33.03 -19.00 1.58
N THR A 224 -33.63 -18.37 0.57
CA THR A 224 -34.79 -18.92 -0.16
C THR A 224 -34.46 -20.26 -0.83
N THR A 225 -33.33 -20.34 -1.54
CA THR A 225 -32.91 -21.60 -2.19
C THR A 225 -32.55 -22.68 -1.18
N LEU A 226 -31.91 -22.32 -0.07
CA LEU A 226 -31.53 -23.25 1.00
C LEU A 226 -32.76 -23.81 1.72
N VAL A 227 -33.79 -23.00 1.96
CA VAL A 227 -35.08 -23.48 2.49
C VAL A 227 -35.68 -24.54 1.56
N GLY A 228 -35.54 -24.37 0.24
CA GLY A 228 -35.93 -25.38 -0.75
C GLY A 228 -35.20 -26.72 -0.62
N HIS A 229 -34.04 -26.75 0.04
CA HIS A 229 -33.25 -27.95 0.37
C HIS A 229 -33.44 -28.41 1.83
N GLY A 230 -34.44 -27.87 2.55
CA GLY A 230 -34.78 -28.30 3.91
C GLY A 230 -34.04 -27.56 5.03
N PHE A 231 -33.31 -26.48 4.73
CA PHE A 231 -32.69 -25.65 5.78
C PHE A 231 -33.74 -24.85 6.53
N GLY A 232 -33.83 -25.07 7.84
CA GLY A 232 -34.71 -24.32 8.74
C GLY A 232 -34.07 -23.02 9.25
N ALA A 233 -34.84 -22.24 10.01
CA ALA A 233 -34.37 -20.97 10.57
C ALA A 233 -33.13 -21.12 11.47
N ASN A 234 -33.02 -22.25 12.18
CA ASN A 234 -31.89 -22.56 13.04
C ASN A 234 -30.61 -22.77 12.23
N GLU A 235 -30.68 -23.54 11.15
CA GLU A 235 -29.54 -23.84 10.29
C GLU A 235 -29.06 -22.61 9.53
N LEU A 236 -30.00 -21.78 9.04
CA LEU A 236 -29.68 -20.49 8.42
C LEU A 236 -28.97 -19.55 9.39
N ALA A 237 -29.44 -19.46 10.64
CA ALA A 237 -28.79 -18.64 11.67
C ALA A 237 -27.37 -19.12 11.98
N LYS A 238 -27.14 -20.45 12.05
CA LYS A 238 -25.79 -21.02 12.22
C LYS A 238 -24.87 -20.69 11.04
N ILE A 239 -25.39 -20.75 9.81
CA ILE A 239 -24.64 -20.38 8.60
C ILE A 239 -24.24 -18.91 8.67
N ASP A 240 -25.20 -17.99 8.85
CA ASP A 240 -24.91 -16.55 8.87
C ASP A 240 -23.91 -16.18 9.97
N ALA A 241 -24.02 -16.80 11.15
CA ALA A 241 -23.06 -16.59 12.24
C ALA A 241 -21.63 -17.03 11.88
N ALA A 242 -21.48 -18.08 11.07
CA ALA A 242 -20.18 -18.61 10.67
C ALA A 242 -19.59 -17.89 9.43
N LEU A 243 -20.43 -17.37 8.53
CA LEU A 243 -20.00 -16.73 7.28
C LEU A 243 -19.17 -15.47 7.50
N ALA A 244 -19.38 -14.74 8.59
CA ALA A 244 -18.65 -13.51 8.89
C ALA A 244 -17.12 -13.70 8.93
N GLN A 245 -16.65 -14.90 9.29
CA GLN A 245 -15.22 -15.24 9.39
C GLN A 245 -14.75 -16.21 8.28
N ALA A 246 -15.63 -16.57 7.35
CA ALA A 246 -15.33 -17.55 6.32
C ALA A 246 -14.54 -16.93 5.15
N PHE A 247 -13.51 -17.65 4.71
CA PHE A 247 -12.78 -17.36 3.46
C PHE A 247 -13.46 -17.94 2.24
N ASP A 248 -14.17 -19.04 2.47
CA ASP A 248 -14.88 -19.77 1.44
C ASP A 248 -16.16 -20.31 2.05
N ILE A 249 -17.30 -20.07 1.39
CA ILE A 249 -18.60 -20.51 1.91
C ILE A 249 -18.63 -22.02 2.12
N ARG A 250 -17.87 -22.80 1.32
CA ARG A 250 -17.80 -24.27 1.46
C ARG A 250 -17.28 -24.72 2.82
N PHE A 251 -16.48 -23.89 3.50
CA PHE A 251 -16.01 -24.20 4.85
C PHE A 251 -17.06 -24.01 5.93
N VAL A 252 -18.22 -23.43 5.61
CA VAL A 252 -19.36 -23.28 6.52
C VAL A 252 -20.40 -24.39 6.32
N PHE A 253 -20.51 -24.93 5.11
CA PHE A 253 -21.42 -26.02 4.80
C PHE A 253 -20.81 -27.39 5.14
N ASN A 254 -20.79 -27.71 6.43
CA ASN A 254 -20.26 -28.97 6.96
C ASN A 254 -21.03 -29.43 8.22
N GLN A 255 -20.73 -30.65 8.68
CA GLN A 255 -21.36 -31.26 9.85
C GLN A 255 -21.07 -30.53 11.18
N TRP A 256 -19.90 -29.89 11.33
CA TRP A 256 -19.52 -29.18 12.55
C TRP A 256 -20.32 -27.89 12.74
N THR A 257 -20.69 -27.23 11.64
CA THR A 257 -21.55 -26.05 11.66
C THR A 257 -23.03 -26.43 11.72
N LEU A 258 -23.49 -27.36 10.87
CA LEU A 258 -24.93 -27.63 10.72
C LEU A 258 -25.45 -28.67 11.72
N GLY A 259 -24.58 -29.57 12.20
CA GLY A 259 -24.91 -30.72 13.02
C GLY A 259 -25.05 -31.99 12.17
N GLU A 260 -24.47 -33.09 12.67
CA GLU A 260 -24.50 -34.40 11.99
C GLU A 260 -25.93 -34.90 11.75
N GLU A 261 -26.84 -34.69 12.71
CA GLU A 261 -28.23 -35.11 12.60
C GLU A 261 -28.96 -34.42 11.43
N PHE A 262 -28.76 -33.11 11.27
CA PHE A 262 -29.33 -32.38 10.14
C PHE A 262 -28.76 -32.87 8.80
N CYS A 263 -27.44 -33.05 8.72
CA CYS A 263 -26.79 -33.52 7.52
C CYS A 263 -27.23 -34.94 7.11
N THR A 264 -27.41 -35.85 8.07
CA THR A 264 -27.77 -37.24 7.80
C THR A 264 -29.28 -37.43 7.62
N GLN A 265 -30.11 -36.87 8.49
CA GLN A 265 -31.56 -37.13 8.50
C GLN A 265 -32.35 -36.20 7.58
N VAL A 266 -31.91 -34.95 7.40
CA VAL A 266 -32.64 -33.96 6.58
C VAL A 266 -32.04 -33.86 5.18
N LEU A 267 -30.72 -33.66 5.10
CA LEU A 267 -30.04 -33.56 3.79
C LEU A 267 -29.75 -34.92 3.14
N GLY A 268 -29.94 -36.03 3.88
CA GLY A 268 -29.74 -37.39 3.37
C GLY A 268 -28.29 -37.73 3.05
N ILE A 269 -27.32 -37.05 3.68
CA ILE A 269 -25.90 -37.24 3.41
C ILE A 269 -25.38 -38.42 4.25
N PRO A 270 -24.79 -39.46 3.65
CA PRO A 270 -24.23 -40.58 4.39
C PRO A 270 -23.12 -40.16 5.37
N ALA A 271 -23.08 -40.77 6.56
CA ALA A 271 -22.12 -40.40 7.61
C ALA A 271 -20.65 -40.61 7.22
N ASP A 272 -20.36 -41.59 6.35
CA ASP A 272 -19.03 -41.81 5.79
C ASP A 272 -18.58 -40.64 4.88
N LYS A 273 -19.52 -39.99 4.18
CA LYS A 273 -19.25 -38.80 3.37
C LYS A 273 -19.00 -37.55 4.19
N LEU A 274 -19.60 -37.42 5.38
CA LEU A 274 -19.39 -36.26 6.25
C LEU A 274 -17.96 -36.15 6.79
N ASN A 275 -17.25 -37.28 6.86
CA ASN A 275 -15.85 -37.35 7.31
C ASN A 275 -14.85 -37.33 6.14
N ASP A 276 -15.31 -37.34 4.90
CA ASP A 276 -14.46 -37.25 3.71
C ASP A 276 -14.03 -35.79 3.49
N PRO A 277 -12.72 -35.45 3.62
CA PRO A 277 -12.24 -34.08 3.47
C PRO A 277 -12.38 -33.53 2.05
N THR A 278 -12.71 -34.37 1.06
CA THR A 278 -12.95 -33.98 -0.33
C THR A 278 -14.42 -33.77 -0.66
N PHE A 279 -15.32 -34.08 0.28
CA PHE A 279 -16.75 -33.93 0.09
C PHE A 279 -17.18 -32.45 0.05
N ASP A 280 -18.03 -32.12 -0.91
CA ASP A 280 -18.55 -30.78 -1.15
C ASP A 280 -20.07 -30.81 -0.98
N LEU A 281 -20.54 -30.39 0.19
CA LEU A 281 -21.95 -30.45 0.58
C LEU A 281 -22.81 -29.66 -0.41
N LEU A 282 -22.39 -28.46 -0.80
CA LEU A 282 -23.14 -27.62 -1.74
C LEU A 282 -23.32 -28.30 -3.10
N LYS A 283 -22.28 -28.98 -3.61
CA LYS A 283 -22.42 -29.78 -4.83
C LYS A 283 -23.37 -30.96 -4.66
N SER A 284 -23.37 -31.64 -3.52
CA SER A 284 -24.30 -32.76 -3.28
C SER A 284 -25.76 -32.33 -3.26
N LEU A 285 -26.03 -31.06 -2.90
CA LEU A 285 -27.35 -30.45 -2.98
C LEU A 285 -27.75 -30.04 -4.41
N GLY A 286 -26.85 -30.20 -5.39
CA GLY A 286 -27.11 -29.89 -6.79
C GLY A 286 -26.74 -28.47 -7.23
N PHE A 287 -26.11 -27.67 -6.35
CA PHE A 287 -25.64 -26.35 -6.75
C PHE A 287 -24.48 -26.44 -7.75
N SER A 288 -24.55 -25.64 -8.81
CA SER A 288 -23.52 -25.62 -9.82
C SER A 288 -22.23 -24.96 -9.30
N LYS A 289 -21.09 -25.25 -9.93
CA LYS A 289 -19.82 -24.55 -9.61
C LYS A 289 -19.95 -23.03 -9.78
N LYS A 290 -20.79 -22.58 -10.72
CA LYS A 290 -21.04 -21.15 -10.99
C LYS A 290 -21.80 -20.51 -9.85
N ASP A 291 -22.84 -21.16 -9.33
CA ASP A 291 -23.65 -20.65 -8.21
C ASP A 291 -22.83 -20.60 -6.93
N ILE A 292 -22.03 -21.63 -6.66
CA ILE A 292 -21.11 -21.65 -5.51
C ILE A 292 -20.11 -20.50 -5.60
N SER A 293 -19.51 -20.27 -6.78
CA SER A 293 -18.57 -19.15 -6.95
C SER A 293 -19.26 -17.80 -6.76
N ALA A 294 -20.43 -17.59 -7.37
CA ALA A 294 -21.14 -16.31 -7.28
C ALA A 294 -21.60 -16.01 -5.84
N ALA A 295 -22.11 -17.01 -5.12
CA ALA A 295 -22.44 -16.87 -3.71
C ALA A 295 -21.19 -16.63 -2.85
N ASN A 296 -20.09 -17.32 -3.17
CA ASN A 296 -18.82 -17.12 -2.47
C ASN A 296 -18.31 -15.69 -2.65
N ASP A 297 -18.32 -15.17 -3.87
CA ASP A 297 -17.86 -13.80 -4.17
C ASP A 297 -18.74 -12.76 -3.46
N HIS A 298 -20.06 -12.98 -3.39
CA HIS A 298 -20.98 -12.11 -2.65
C HIS A 298 -20.69 -12.12 -1.14
N VAL A 299 -20.52 -13.30 -0.54
CA VAL A 299 -20.37 -13.44 0.91
C VAL A 299 -18.95 -13.10 1.37
N CYS A 300 -17.97 -13.69 0.71
CA CYS A 300 -16.56 -13.63 1.10
C CYS A 300 -15.80 -12.48 0.42
N GLY A 301 -16.35 -11.88 -0.63
CA GLY A 301 -15.74 -10.77 -1.37
C GLY A 301 -14.85 -11.25 -2.52
N THR A 302 -14.71 -10.43 -3.55
CA THR A 302 -13.83 -10.71 -4.70
C THR A 302 -12.37 -10.37 -4.44
N MET A 303 -12.09 -9.65 -3.36
CA MET A 303 -10.80 -9.04 -2.99
C MET A 303 -10.29 -7.97 -3.96
N THR A 304 -11.00 -7.69 -5.05
CA THR A 304 -10.66 -6.69 -6.07
C THR A 304 -11.79 -5.69 -6.23
N LEU A 305 -11.49 -4.55 -6.86
CA LEU A 305 -12.48 -3.57 -7.27
C LEU A 305 -12.78 -3.65 -8.77
N GLU A 306 -12.04 -4.47 -9.53
CA GLU A 306 -12.32 -4.72 -10.94
C GLU A 306 -13.70 -5.36 -11.10
N GLY A 307 -14.59 -4.69 -11.85
CA GLY A 307 -15.97 -5.15 -12.03
C GLY A 307 -16.90 -4.84 -10.84
N ALA A 308 -16.45 -4.08 -9.84
CA ALA A 308 -17.32 -3.61 -8.77
C ALA A 308 -18.48 -2.77 -9.34
N PRO A 309 -19.70 -2.89 -8.79
CA PRO A 309 -20.83 -2.07 -9.20
C PRO A 309 -20.51 -0.59 -9.01
N HIS A 310 -21.04 0.27 -9.90
CA HIS A 310 -20.82 1.73 -9.93
C HIS A 310 -19.41 2.21 -10.26
N LEU A 311 -18.36 1.45 -9.95
CA LEU A 311 -16.99 1.91 -10.14
C LEU A 311 -16.66 2.10 -11.63
N LYS A 312 -16.37 3.35 -12.00
CA LYS A 312 -15.97 3.69 -13.36
C LYS A 312 -14.61 3.13 -13.69
N GLN A 313 -14.47 2.57 -14.89
CA GLN A 313 -13.23 1.96 -15.37
C GLN A 313 -12.05 2.94 -15.41
N GLU A 314 -12.31 4.23 -15.66
CA GLU A 314 -11.29 5.29 -15.67
C GLU A 314 -10.62 5.50 -14.30
N HIS A 315 -11.24 5.05 -13.21
CA HIS A 315 -10.68 5.15 -11.85
C HIS A 315 -9.93 3.89 -11.42
N TYR A 316 -9.93 2.81 -12.20
CA TYR A 316 -9.34 1.54 -11.77
C TYR A 316 -7.85 1.68 -11.43
N SER A 317 -7.10 2.48 -12.18
CA SER A 317 -5.67 2.68 -11.98
C SER A 317 -5.30 3.27 -10.61
N ILE A 318 -6.24 3.96 -9.94
CA ILE A 318 -6.04 4.51 -8.60
C ILE A 318 -5.91 3.39 -7.56
N PHE A 319 -6.53 2.24 -7.82
CA PHE A 319 -6.59 1.11 -6.92
C PHE A 319 -5.68 -0.06 -7.33
N ASP A 320 -4.87 0.11 -8.38
CA ASP A 320 -3.92 -0.90 -8.80
C ASP A 320 -2.89 -1.15 -7.70
N CYS A 321 -2.76 -2.41 -7.28
CA CYS A 321 -1.83 -2.85 -6.26
C CYS A 321 -0.55 -3.43 -6.88
N ALA A 322 0.42 -3.74 -6.02
CA ALA A 322 1.67 -4.37 -6.42
C ALA A 322 1.49 -5.80 -6.98
N ASN A 323 0.32 -6.42 -6.81
CA ASN A 323 -0.06 -7.71 -7.35
C ASN A 323 -1.54 -7.70 -7.76
N PRO A 324 -1.96 -8.63 -8.65
CA PRO A 324 -3.37 -8.86 -8.90
C PRO A 324 -4.12 -9.19 -7.60
N CYS A 325 -5.23 -8.50 -7.38
CA CYS A 325 -6.04 -8.68 -6.19
C CYS A 325 -7.09 -9.78 -6.38
N GLY A 326 -7.13 -10.74 -5.47
CA GLY A 326 -8.10 -11.84 -5.52
C GLY A 326 -7.92 -12.79 -6.69
N LYS A 327 -8.94 -13.63 -6.94
CA LYS A 327 -8.92 -14.62 -8.02
C LYS A 327 -9.30 -14.02 -9.38
N GLN A 328 -10.04 -12.92 -9.38
CA GLN A 328 -10.62 -12.33 -10.58
C GLN A 328 -9.86 -11.09 -11.05
N GLY A 329 -9.09 -10.45 -10.16
CA GLY A 329 -8.29 -9.29 -10.51
C GLY A 329 -7.21 -9.64 -11.53
N LYS A 330 -7.02 -8.73 -12.48
CA LYS A 330 -6.04 -8.85 -13.56
C LYS A 330 -5.09 -7.66 -13.59
N ARG A 331 -5.49 -6.54 -13.00
CA ARG A 331 -4.69 -5.32 -12.98
C ARG A 331 -3.71 -5.33 -11.81
N TYR A 332 -2.53 -4.79 -12.07
CA TYR A 332 -1.47 -4.58 -11.09
C TYR A 332 -0.49 -3.56 -11.65
N LEU A 333 0.29 -2.96 -10.75
CA LEU A 333 1.34 -2.02 -11.09
C LEU A 333 2.48 -2.74 -11.82
N SER A 334 2.93 -2.17 -12.94
CA SER A 334 4.01 -2.75 -13.73
C SER A 334 5.36 -2.58 -13.02
N VAL A 335 6.35 -3.38 -13.42
CA VAL A 335 7.75 -3.23 -12.95
C VAL A 335 8.25 -1.79 -13.15
N ASN A 336 7.91 -1.18 -14.28
CA ASN A 336 8.27 0.20 -14.59
C ASN A 336 7.60 1.20 -13.63
N SER A 337 6.36 0.96 -13.21
CA SER A 337 5.66 1.80 -12.24
C SER A 337 6.43 1.88 -10.92
N HIS A 338 7.00 0.75 -10.46
CA HIS A 338 7.87 0.72 -9.28
C HIS A 338 9.18 1.49 -9.50
N ILE A 339 9.85 1.26 -10.63
CA ILE A 339 11.14 1.88 -10.96
C ILE A 339 11.00 3.41 -11.11
N TYR A 340 9.97 3.87 -11.82
CA TYR A 340 9.76 5.30 -12.05
C TYR A 340 9.38 6.04 -10.76
N MET A 341 8.63 5.41 -9.85
CA MET A 341 8.40 6.00 -8.53
C MET A 341 9.71 6.11 -7.73
N MET A 342 10.56 5.09 -7.76
CA MET A 342 11.90 5.19 -7.15
C MET A 342 12.71 6.31 -7.77
N ALA A 343 12.72 6.41 -9.10
CA ALA A 343 13.48 7.42 -9.81
C ALA A 343 13.03 8.85 -9.46
N ALA A 344 11.72 9.06 -9.30
CA ALA A 344 11.15 10.34 -8.88
C ALA A 344 11.62 10.76 -7.47
N ALA A 345 11.77 9.82 -6.54
CA ALA A 345 12.26 10.09 -5.18
C ALA A 345 13.80 10.13 -5.09
N GLN A 346 14.50 9.28 -5.84
CA GLN A 346 15.94 9.04 -5.74
C GLN A 346 16.77 10.31 -5.99
N SER A 347 16.29 11.19 -6.86
CA SER A 347 16.91 12.48 -7.16
C SER A 347 17.00 13.41 -5.96
N PHE A 348 16.29 13.11 -4.87
CA PHE A 348 16.10 13.99 -3.73
C PHE A 348 16.42 13.35 -2.38
N ILE A 349 17.12 12.22 -2.35
CA ILE A 349 17.59 11.61 -1.10
C ILE A 349 19.11 11.59 -1.04
N SER A 350 19.65 11.66 0.18
CA SER A 350 21.10 11.57 0.42
C SER A 350 21.60 10.16 0.69
N GLY A 351 20.70 9.23 1.03
CA GLY A 351 20.99 7.83 1.27
C GLY A 351 20.30 6.92 0.24
N ALA A 352 19.77 5.78 0.70
CA ALA A 352 19.14 4.78 -0.17
C ALA A 352 17.62 4.72 -0.01
N ILE A 353 16.97 4.06 -0.96
CA ILE A 353 15.58 3.63 -0.89
C ILE A 353 15.55 2.13 -0.66
N SER A 354 14.87 1.70 0.40
CA SER A 354 14.54 0.30 0.59
C SER A 354 13.14 0.03 0.05
N LYS A 355 13.07 -0.39 -1.21
CA LYS A 355 11.82 -0.69 -1.91
C LYS A 355 11.91 -2.04 -2.63
N THR A 356 10.82 -2.78 -2.60
CA THR A 356 10.63 -4.01 -3.36
C THR A 356 10.06 -3.71 -4.74
N ILE A 357 10.56 -4.41 -5.75
CA ILE A 357 10.01 -4.41 -7.10
C ILE A 357 9.32 -5.76 -7.29
N ASN A 358 8.00 -5.74 -7.44
CA ASN A 358 7.23 -6.94 -7.68
C ASN A 358 7.28 -7.26 -9.17
N MET A 359 7.70 -8.47 -9.49
CA MET A 359 7.79 -8.98 -10.87
C MET A 359 6.89 -10.21 -10.98
N PRO A 360 6.14 -10.35 -12.08
CA PRO A 360 5.37 -11.56 -12.31
C PRO A 360 6.30 -12.74 -12.61
N ASN A 361 5.80 -13.97 -12.42
CA ASN A 361 6.60 -15.19 -12.59
C ASN A 361 7.11 -15.42 -14.03
N ASP A 362 6.54 -14.73 -15.01
CA ASP A 362 6.89 -14.78 -16.43
C ASP A 362 7.86 -13.66 -16.86
N ALA A 363 8.36 -12.86 -15.91
CA ALA A 363 9.34 -11.83 -16.21
C ALA A 363 10.70 -12.44 -16.60
N THR A 364 11.26 -11.99 -17.72
CA THR A 364 12.50 -12.48 -18.33
C THR A 364 13.67 -11.51 -18.19
#